data_AF-A0A6M3Y3D8-F1
#
_entry.id   AF-A0A6M3Y3D8-F1
#
_cell.length_a   1.000
_cell.length_b   1.000
_cell.length_c   1.000
_cell.angle_alpha   90.00
_cell.angle_beta   90.00
_cell.angle_gamma   90.00
#
_symmetry.space_group_name_H-M   'P 1'
#
loop_
_entity.id
_entity.type
_entity.pdbx_description
1 polymer ?
#
loop_
_entity_poly.entity_id
_entity_poly.type
_entity_poly.pdbx_seq_one_letter_code
_entity_poly.pdbx_strand_id
1 'polypeptide(L)'
;MARGAPDWVSMVQVAVTVENVPIIPDPATEYALDTYGSVSTSSATLQTLFSRTVPADRVGILNAIELSCDNYDVAIFEIVVKGVTIVDNETIPESFTKDFPELHLAAAEAVTVKVKSDGSTTINAWCDVSYKEVG
;
A
#
# COMPACT_ATOMS: atom_id res chain seq x y z
N MET A 1 79.77 25.35 -33.83
CA MET A 1 79.37 26.03 -32.59
C MET A 1 77.84 26.05 -32.53
N ALA A 2 77.28 25.71 -31.35
CA ALA A 2 75.86 25.72 -30.88
C ALA A 2 74.79 24.98 -31.72
N ARG A 3 74.26 23.79 -31.32
CA ARG A 3 73.15 23.52 -30.35
C ARG A 3 71.90 24.35 -30.68
N GLY A 4 70.77 23.81 -31.12
CA GLY A 4 70.07 22.61 -30.66
C GLY A 4 68.89 23.05 -29.79
N ALA A 5 67.66 22.95 -30.28
CA ALA A 5 66.45 22.98 -29.48
C ALA A 5 65.33 22.20 -30.22
N PRO A 6 64.92 21.02 -29.75
CA PRO A 6 63.62 20.46 -30.06
C PRO A 6 62.56 21.23 -29.25
N ASP A 7 61.39 21.48 -29.81
CA ASP A 7 60.24 22.08 -29.10
C ASP A 7 59.69 21.08 -28.08
N TRP A 8 59.93 21.35 -26.79
CA TRP A 8 59.35 20.57 -25.69
C TRP A 8 57.98 21.15 -25.36
N VAL A 9 56.95 20.73 -26.12
CA VAL A 9 55.56 20.97 -25.72
C VAL A 9 55.27 20.06 -24.52
N SER A 10 55.25 20.64 -23.32
CA SER A 10 54.87 19.95 -22.10
C SER A 10 53.39 19.58 -22.15
N MET A 11 53.08 18.32 -22.46
CA MET A 11 51.74 17.76 -22.29
C MET A 11 51.43 17.65 -20.80
N VAL A 12 50.59 18.56 -20.29
CA VAL A 12 50.05 18.46 -18.93
C VAL A 12 48.88 17.47 -18.98
N GLN A 13 49.10 16.27 -18.46
CA GLN A 13 48.04 15.28 -18.29
C GLN A 13 47.29 15.58 -17.00
N VAL A 14 46.10 16.16 -17.10
CA VAL A 14 45.21 16.37 -15.95
C VAL A 14 44.44 15.08 -15.71
N ALA A 15 44.81 14.33 -14.68
CA ALA A 15 44.03 13.20 -14.20
C ALA A 15 42.86 13.73 -13.36
N VAL A 16 41.66 13.77 -13.93
CA VAL A 16 40.43 14.01 -13.17
C VAL A 16 39.98 12.68 -12.59
N THR A 17 40.25 12.47 -11.31
CA THR A 17 39.67 11.35 -10.55
C THR A 17 38.21 11.67 -10.28
N VAL A 18 37.32 11.05 -11.05
CA VAL A 18 35.89 11.03 -10.73
C VAL A 18 35.72 9.96 -9.66
N GLU A 19 35.59 10.40 -8.41
CA GLU A 19 35.30 9.52 -7.28
C GLU A 19 33.86 9.03 -7.43
N ASN A 20 33.72 7.84 -8.02
CA ASN A 20 32.42 7.22 -8.24
C ASN A 20 31.96 6.58 -6.93
N VAL A 21 31.50 7.41 -5.99
CA VAL A 21 30.88 6.91 -4.76
C VAL A 21 29.58 6.21 -5.16
N PRO A 22 29.44 4.90 -4.92
CA PRO A 22 28.16 4.24 -5.14
C PRO A 22 27.13 4.87 -4.20
N ILE A 23 26.09 5.46 -4.77
CA ILE A 23 24.91 5.84 -3.99
C ILE A 23 24.25 4.52 -3.60
N ILE A 24 24.48 4.09 -2.36
CA ILE A 24 23.71 3.00 -1.77
C ILE A 24 22.35 3.63 -1.44
N PRO A 25 21.25 3.25 -2.10
CA PRO A 25 19.94 3.72 -1.67
C PRO A 25 19.74 3.25 -0.23
N ASP A 26 19.26 4.14 0.63
CA ASP A 26 18.83 3.72 1.97
C ASP A 26 17.85 2.55 1.80
N PRO A 27 18.00 1.46 2.58
CA PRO A 27 17.04 0.38 2.54
C PRO A 27 15.68 0.96 2.92
N ALA A 28 14.70 0.88 2.03
CA ALA A 28 13.35 1.33 2.35
C ALA A 28 12.86 0.55 3.58
N THR A 29 12.41 1.27 4.61
CA THR A 29 11.99 0.62 5.84
C THR A 29 10.61 0.03 5.60
N GLU A 30 10.51 -1.30 5.64
CA GLU A 30 9.22 -1.99 5.50
C GLU A 30 8.49 -2.01 6.84
N TYR A 31 7.26 -1.49 6.84
CA TYR A 31 6.35 -1.62 7.98
C TYR A 31 5.23 -2.59 7.60
N ALA A 32 5.36 -3.83 8.04
CA ALA A 32 4.25 -4.79 7.98
C ALA A 32 3.20 -4.39 9.01
N LEU A 33 1.97 -4.18 8.55
CA LEU A 33 0.86 -3.75 9.38
C LEU A 33 -0.24 -4.77 9.27
N ASP A 34 -0.20 -5.77 10.14
CA ASP A 34 -1.36 -6.64 10.39
C ASP A 34 -2.45 -5.75 10.99
N THR A 35 -3.41 -5.36 10.15
CA THR A 35 -4.42 -4.39 10.54
C THR A 35 -5.78 -5.06 10.51
N TYR A 36 -6.41 -5.11 11.67
CA TYR A 36 -7.68 -5.79 11.90
C TYR A 36 -8.80 -4.78 12.18
N GLY A 37 -9.93 -4.96 11.51
CA GLY A 37 -11.17 -4.24 11.74
C GLY A 37 -12.26 -5.15 12.27
N SER A 38 -13.04 -4.69 13.24
CA SER A 38 -14.23 -5.41 13.73
C SER A 38 -15.36 -4.44 14.02
N VAL A 39 -16.59 -4.78 13.66
CA VAL A 39 -17.77 -3.99 14.02
C VAL A 39 -18.94 -4.89 14.35
N SER A 40 -19.73 -4.47 15.34
CA SER A 40 -21.02 -5.08 15.66
C SER A 40 -22.12 -4.07 15.34
N THR A 41 -23.02 -4.40 14.42
CA THR A 41 -24.03 -3.44 13.93
C THR A 41 -25.34 -4.10 13.53
N SER A 42 -26.45 -3.39 13.70
CA SER A 42 -27.76 -3.72 13.12
C SER A 42 -28.21 -2.65 12.15
N SER A 43 -27.33 -1.74 11.75
CA SER A 43 -27.66 -0.61 10.90
C SER A 43 -27.91 -1.06 9.46
N ALA A 44 -28.98 -0.55 8.85
CA ALA A 44 -29.21 -0.65 7.40
C ALA A 44 -28.33 0.32 6.58
N THR A 45 -27.51 1.14 7.25
CA THR A 45 -26.55 2.05 6.60
C THR A 45 -25.14 1.49 6.69
N LEU A 46 -24.33 1.73 5.64
CA LEU A 46 -22.93 1.32 5.59
C LEU A 46 -22.13 1.99 6.70
N GLN A 47 -21.49 1.16 7.52
CA GLN A 47 -20.59 1.59 8.58
C GLN A 47 -19.17 1.17 8.24
N THR A 48 -18.20 2.02 8.59
CA THR A 48 -16.79 1.72 8.37
C THR A 48 -16.36 0.58 9.27
N LEU A 49 -15.99 -0.55 8.66
CA LEU A 49 -15.36 -1.69 9.32
C LEU A 49 -13.85 -1.51 9.40
N PHE A 50 -13.27 -0.96 8.32
CA PHE A 50 -11.86 -0.66 8.21
C PHE A 50 -11.66 0.58 7.33
N SER A 51 -10.73 1.45 7.70
CA SER A 51 -10.30 2.53 6.83
C SER A 51 -8.86 2.89 7.12
N ARG A 52 -8.04 2.94 6.08
CA ARG A 52 -6.64 3.33 6.18
C ARG A 52 -6.23 4.14 4.96
N THR A 53 -5.55 5.25 5.21
CA THR A 53 -4.98 6.13 4.20
C THR A 53 -3.46 6.03 4.25
N VAL A 54 -2.81 5.90 3.10
CA VAL A 54 -1.35 5.86 2.99
C VAL A 54 -0.77 7.22 3.38
N PRO A 55 0.22 7.28 4.29
CA PRO A 55 0.90 8.53 4.64
C PRO A 55 1.54 9.23 3.43
N ALA A 56 1.71 10.56 3.52
CA ALA A 56 2.16 11.37 2.39
C ALA A 56 3.60 11.09 1.93
N ASP A 57 4.41 10.50 2.80
CA ASP A 57 5.82 10.18 2.63
C ASP A 57 6.08 8.70 2.31
N ARG A 58 5.02 7.90 2.10
CA ARG A 58 5.11 6.44 1.95
C ARG A 58 4.35 5.92 0.74
N VAL A 59 4.72 4.70 0.35
CA VAL A 59 3.97 3.88 -0.61
C VAL A 59 3.33 2.73 0.15
N GLY A 60 2.02 2.57 0.01
CA GLY A 60 1.31 1.41 0.54
C GLY A 60 1.37 0.26 -0.44
N ILE A 61 1.42 -0.98 0.03
CA ILE A 61 1.27 -2.16 -0.80
C ILE A 61 0.22 -3.03 -0.12
N LEU A 62 -0.93 -3.13 -0.79
CA LEU A 62 -2.02 -3.99 -0.37
C LEU A 62 -1.80 -5.37 -0.99
N ASN A 63 -1.80 -6.43 -0.17
CA ASN A 63 -1.65 -7.80 -0.62
C ASN A 63 -2.99 -8.54 -0.64
N ALA A 64 -3.78 -8.41 0.43
CA ALA A 64 -5.03 -9.14 0.58
C ALA A 64 -6.01 -8.41 1.51
N ILE A 65 -7.30 -8.62 1.26
CA ILE A 65 -8.40 -8.29 2.16
C ILE A 65 -9.20 -9.56 2.42
N GLU A 66 -9.29 -9.95 3.69
CA GLU A 66 -10.11 -11.06 4.14
C GLU A 66 -11.29 -10.55 4.96
N LEU A 67 -12.48 -11.07 4.71
CA LEU A 67 -13.72 -10.68 5.38
C LEU A 67 -14.43 -11.90 5.95
N SER A 68 -15.00 -11.74 7.13
CA SER A 68 -15.88 -12.74 7.76
C SER A 68 -17.00 -12.06 8.55
N CYS A 69 -18.08 -12.80 8.79
CA CYS A 69 -19.27 -12.34 9.52
C CYS A 69 -19.87 -13.50 10.32
N ASP A 70 -20.66 -13.24 11.35
CA ASP A 70 -21.44 -14.27 12.04
C ASP A 70 -22.76 -14.62 11.33
N ASN A 71 -23.31 -13.71 10.53
CA ASN A 71 -24.56 -13.89 9.81
C ASN A 71 -24.46 -13.33 8.38
N TYR A 72 -24.08 -14.20 7.45
CA TYR A 72 -23.72 -13.83 6.08
C TYR A 72 -24.91 -13.35 5.26
N ASP A 73 -26.08 -13.98 5.39
CA ASP A 73 -27.28 -13.66 4.61
C ASP A 73 -27.80 -12.23 4.84
N VAL A 74 -27.40 -11.60 5.95
CA VAL A 74 -27.80 -10.25 6.34
C VAL A 74 -26.66 -9.24 6.28
N ALA A 75 -25.41 -9.68 6.07
CA ALA A 75 -24.24 -8.82 6.04
C ALA A 75 -23.89 -8.40 4.61
N ILE A 76 -23.94 -7.10 4.36
CA ILE A 76 -23.68 -6.51 3.06
C ILE A 76 -22.41 -5.66 3.14
N PHE A 77 -21.45 -5.95 2.27
CA PHE A 77 -20.13 -5.33 2.28
C PHE A 77 -19.92 -4.38 1.10
N GLU A 78 -19.11 -3.34 1.33
CA GLU A 78 -18.58 -2.44 0.30
C GLU A 78 -17.07 -2.30 0.49
N ILE A 79 -16.29 -2.54 -0.55
CA ILE A 79 -14.84 -2.40 -0.53
C ILE A 79 -14.43 -1.35 -1.55
N VAL A 80 -13.73 -0.31 -1.07
CA VAL A 80 -13.21 0.79 -1.88
C VAL A 80 -11.69 0.83 -1.74
N VAL A 81 -10.99 0.73 -2.87
CA VAL A 81 -9.53 0.77 -2.95
C VAL A 81 -9.15 1.82 -3.98
N LYS A 82 -8.29 2.80 -3.61
CA LYS A 82 -7.94 3.94 -4.49
C LYS A 82 -9.13 4.78 -4.95
N GLY A 83 -10.18 4.84 -4.13
CA GLY A 83 -11.45 5.48 -4.51
C GLY A 83 -12.26 4.72 -5.56
N VAL A 84 -11.83 3.51 -5.96
CA VAL A 84 -12.58 2.62 -6.84
C VAL A 84 -13.30 1.57 -6.00
N THR A 85 -14.61 1.46 -6.20
CA THR A 85 -15.41 0.40 -5.57
C THR A 85 -15.13 -0.92 -6.27
N ILE A 86 -14.54 -1.87 -5.54
CA ILE A 86 -14.21 -3.22 -6.02
C ILE A 86 -15.35 -4.20 -5.70
N VAL A 87 -16.04 -3.96 -4.59
CA VAL A 87 -17.23 -4.71 -4.15
C VAL A 87 -18.28 -3.68 -3.75
N ASP A 88 -19.48 -3.76 -4.33
CA ASP A 88 -20.55 -2.80 -4.12
C ASP A 88 -21.81 -3.47 -3.60
N ASN A 89 -22.11 -3.28 -2.32
CA ASN A 89 -23.32 -3.77 -1.66
C ASN A 89 -23.59 -5.26 -1.90
N GLU A 90 -22.53 -6.09 -1.85
CA GLU A 90 -22.64 -7.53 -2.08
C GLU A 90 -22.75 -8.30 -0.76
N THR A 91 -23.49 -9.41 -0.82
CA THR A 91 -23.52 -10.40 0.25
C THR A 91 -22.37 -11.37 0.02
N ILE A 92 -21.52 -11.56 1.02
CA ILE A 92 -20.34 -12.40 0.89
C ILE A 92 -20.57 -13.72 1.65
N PRO A 93 -20.31 -14.89 1.04
CA PRO A 93 -20.36 -16.18 1.73
C PRO A 93 -19.31 -16.27 2.85
N GLU A 94 -19.34 -17.38 3.59
CA GLU A 94 -18.65 -17.67 4.86
C GLU A 94 -17.27 -16.98 5.10
N SER A 95 -16.46 -16.88 4.06
CA SER A 95 -15.29 -16.00 4.04
C SER A 95 -15.10 -15.41 2.65
N PHE A 96 -14.78 -14.12 2.59
CA PHE A 96 -14.19 -13.51 1.39
C PHE A 96 -12.69 -13.46 1.54
N THR A 97 -11.97 -13.76 0.48
CA THR A 97 -10.59 -13.29 0.33
C THR A 97 -10.46 -12.66 -1.05
N LYS A 98 -9.92 -11.44 -1.07
CA LYS A 98 -9.54 -10.77 -2.30
C LYS A 98 -8.06 -10.48 -2.29
N ASP A 99 -7.35 -11.20 -3.15
CA ASP A 99 -5.94 -10.96 -3.39
C ASP A 99 -5.72 -9.76 -4.32
N PHE A 100 -4.71 -8.98 -3.98
CA PHE A 100 -4.21 -7.83 -4.70
C PHE A 100 -2.70 -8.02 -4.87
N PRO A 101 -2.25 -8.81 -5.87
CA PRO A 101 -0.83 -9.08 -6.03
C PRO A 101 -0.07 -7.78 -6.31
N GLU A 102 0.68 -7.32 -5.29
CA GLU A 102 1.50 -6.11 -5.30
C GLU A 102 0.75 -4.84 -5.74
N LEU A 103 -0.49 -4.65 -5.26
CA LEU A 103 -1.20 -3.42 -5.55
C LEU A 103 -0.56 -2.25 -4.79
N HIS A 104 0.20 -1.43 -5.53
CA HIS A 104 0.83 -0.23 -4.99
C HIS A 104 -0.18 0.90 -4.83
N LEU A 105 -0.28 1.43 -3.62
CA LEU A 105 -1.08 2.56 -3.23
C LEU A 105 -0.16 3.79 -3.12
N ALA A 106 -0.46 4.83 -3.87
CA ALA A 106 0.24 6.10 -3.79
C ALA A 106 -0.07 6.82 -2.46
N ALA A 107 0.75 7.80 -2.13
CA ALA A 107 0.51 8.69 -1.00
C ALA A 107 -0.92 9.28 -1.03
N ALA A 108 -1.57 9.33 0.13
CA ALA A 108 -2.96 9.75 0.32
C ALA A 108 -4.04 8.86 -0.33
N GLU A 109 -3.70 7.76 -1.03
CA GLU A 109 -4.70 6.77 -1.41
C GLU A 109 -5.20 6.00 -0.19
N ALA A 110 -6.44 5.54 -0.23
CA ALA A 110 -7.08 4.86 0.89
C ALA A 110 -7.66 3.51 0.50
N VAL A 111 -7.68 2.62 1.49
CA VAL A 111 -8.41 1.36 1.51
C VAL A 111 -9.51 1.50 2.55
N THR A 112 -10.75 1.31 2.13
CA THR A 112 -11.91 1.36 3.02
C THR A 112 -12.78 0.14 2.82
N VAL A 113 -13.13 -0.51 3.92
CA VAL A 113 -14.10 -1.59 3.96
C VAL A 113 -15.25 -1.13 4.82
N LYS A 114 -16.46 -1.25 4.29
CA LYS A 114 -17.69 -0.94 5.02
C LYS A 114 -18.58 -2.17 5.04
N VAL A 115 -19.45 -2.22 6.04
CA VAL A 115 -20.44 -3.25 6.21
C VAL A 115 -21.74 -2.65 6.73
N LYS A 116 -22.86 -3.23 6.34
CA LYS A 116 -24.18 -2.97 6.92
C LYS A 116 -24.90 -4.29 7.15
N SER A 117 -25.88 -4.25 8.04
CA SER A 117 -26.89 -5.29 8.16
C SER A 117 -28.04 -5.01 7.17
N ASP A 118 -28.85 -6.02 6.88
CA ASP A 118 -30.16 -5.86 6.23
C ASP A 118 -31.16 -5.04 7.07
N GLY A 119 -30.79 -4.73 8.32
CA GLY A 119 -31.53 -3.88 9.26
C GLY A 119 -32.42 -4.66 10.23
N SER A 120 -32.51 -5.98 10.12
CA SER A 120 -33.37 -6.82 10.96
C SER A 120 -32.64 -7.42 12.16
N THR A 121 -31.33 -7.65 12.03
CA THR A 121 -30.54 -8.43 12.99
C THR A 121 -29.18 -7.77 13.22
N THR A 122 -28.65 -7.87 14.45
CA THR A 122 -27.26 -7.48 14.75
C THR A 122 -26.31 -8.51 14.14
N ILE A 123 -25.30 -8.02 13.41
CA ILE A 123 -24.22 -8.80 12.84
C ILE A 123 -22.89 -8.43 13.50
N ASN A 124 -21.97 -9.36 13.57
CA ASN A 124 -20.57 -9.16 13.91
C ASN A 124 -19.72 -9.43 12.67
N ALA A 125 -19.06 -8.40 12.17
CA ALA A 125 -18.21 -8.49 10.98
C ALA A 125 -16.75 -8.20 11.33
N TRP A 126 -15.85 -8.90 10.65
CA TRP A 126 -14.41 -8.81 10.83
C TRP A 126 -13.71 -8.65 9.49
N CYS A 127 -12.62 -7.91 9.50
CA CYS A 127 -11.78 -7.68 8.33
C CYS A 127 -10.31 -7.79 8.72
N ASP A 128 -9.58 -8.63 8.00
CA ASP A 128 -8.12 -8.68 8.05
C ASP A 128 -7.58 -8.06 6.75
N VAL A 129 -6.66 -7.10 6.88
CA VAL A 129 -6.04 -6.44 5.73
C VAL A 129 -4.54 -6.62 5.80
N SER A 130 -4.02 -7.45 4.90
CA SER A 130 -2.59 -7.63 4.69
C SER A 130 -2.03 -6.44 3.91
N TYR A 131 -1.43 -5.50 4.64
CA TYR A 131 -0.95 -4.23 4.12
C TYR A 131 0.47 -3.92 4.64
N LYS A 132 1.32 -3.40 3.75
CA LYS A 132 2.67 -2.91 4.11
C LYS A 132 2.86 -1.48 3.65
N GLU A 133 3.63 -0.71 4.39
CA GLU A 133 4.09 0.63 3.98
C GLU A 133 5.60 0.59 3.75
N VAL A 134 6.02 1.26 2.69
CA VAL A 134 7.43 1.38 2.28
C VAL A 134 7.78 2.87 2.22
N GLY A 135 8.81 3.27 2.95
CA GLY A 135 9.30 4.65 3.01
C GLY A 135 10.62 4.77 3.76
#